data_AF-A0A9N9CNW2-F1
#
_entry.id   AF-A0A9N9CNW2-F1
#
_cell.length_a   1.000
_cell.length_b   1.000
_cell.length_c   1.000
_cell.angle_alpha   90.00
_cell.angle_beta   90.00
_cell.angle_gamma   90.00
#
_symmetry.space_group_name_H-M   'P 1'
#
loop_
_entity.id
_entity.type
_entity.pdbx_description
1 polymer ?
#
loop_
_entity_poly.entity_id
_entity_poly.type
_entity_poly.pdbx_seq_one_letter_code
_entity_poly.pdbx_strand_id
1 'polypeptide(L)'
;MSTVPFLDTVTRFIEEGDGKVRFRIIGGRRFHNLSNSEYLGANDDEEVDRLIRYHDAIKEIWGGLFHSPIEEKLRKGARVIDLG
;
A
#
# COMPACT_ATOMS: atom_id res chain seq x y z
N MET A 1 9.99 -20.12 -28.71
CA MET A 1 9.21 -19.43 -27.66
C MET A 1 9.49 -20.12 -26.34
N SER A 2 10.48 -19.65 -25.59
CA SER A 2 10.88 -20.21 -24.31
C SER A 2 9.90 -19.75 -23.22
N THR A 3 9.16 -20.68 -22.63
CA THR A 3 8.48 -20.45 -21.36
C THR A 3 9.53 -20.25 -20.28
N VAL A 4 9.69 -19.00 -19.83
CA VAL A 4 10.48 -18.69 -18.62
C VAL A 4 9.82 -19.41 -17.44
N PRO A 5 10.56 -20.22 -16.64
CA PRO A 5 10.03 -20.81 -15.43
C PRO A 5 9.92 -19.70 -14.38
N PHE A 6 8.82 -18.97 -14.44
CA PHE A 6 8.47 -17.95 -13.46
C PHE A 6 8.00 -18.67 -12.19
N LEU A 7 8.85 -18.62 -11.17
CA LEU A 7 8.57 -18.93 -9.76
C LEU A 7 8.52 -20.43 -9.39
N ASP A 8 9.70 -21.01 -9.19
CA ASP A 8 9.85 -22.04 -8.16
C ASP A 8 9.91 -21.33 -6.79
N THR A 9 8.79 -20.71 -6.42
CA THR A 9 8.69 -20.01 -5.14
C THR A 9 8.11 -20.95 -4.12
N VAL A 10 8.99 -21.48 -3.27
CA VAL A 10 8.61 -22.26 -2.10
C VAL A 10 7.61 -21.43 -1.29
N THR A 11 6.33 -21.75 -1.46
CA THR A 11 5.24 -21.07 -0.76
C THR A 11 5.08 -21.76 0.57
N ARG A 12 5.44 -21.07 1.66
CA ARG A 12 5.21 -21.58 3.01
C ARG A 12 4.01 -20.89 3.62
N PHE A 13 3.22 -21.61 4.39
CA PHE A 13 2.04 -21.10 5.07
C PHE A 13 2.33 -20.98 6.55
N ILE A 14 1.90 -19.89 7.17
CA ILE A 14 2.03 -19.66 8.62
C ILE A 14 0.64 -19.71 9.23
N GLU A 15 0.46 -20.66 10.16
CA GLU A 15 -0.71 -20.76 11.02
C GLU A 15 -0.48 -19.92 12.29
N GLU A 16 -1.47 -19.09 12.65
CA GLU A 16 -1.52 -18.50 14.00
C GLU A 16 -2.48 -19.30 14.87
N GLY A 17 -2.44 -19.10 16.20
CA GLY A 17 -3.03 -19.94 17.25
C GLY A 17 -4.55 -20.24 17.20
N ASP A 18 -5.24 -19.90 16.11
CA ASP A 18 -6.61 -20.30 15.78
C ASP A 18 -6.68 -21.44 14.72
N GLY A 19 -5.53 -21.97 14.28
CA GLY A 19 -5.45 -23.02 13.25
C GLY A 19 -5.77 -22.51 11.84
N LYS A 20 -5.85 -21.18 11.64
CA LYS A 20 -6.05 -20.58 10.32
C LYS A 20 -4.73 -20.07 9.76
N VAL A 21 -4.50 -20.38 8.50
CA VAL A 21 -3.37 -19.85 7.74
C VAL A 21 -3.63 -18.38 7.39
N ARG A 22 -3.00 -17.47 8.13
CA ARG A 22 -3.18 -16.01 7.93
C ARG A 22 -2.17 -15.40 6.98
N PHE A 23 -0.99 -16.02 6.87
CA PHE A 23 0.10 -15.51 6.06
C PHE A 23 0.68 -16.58 5.15
N ARG A 24 1.20 -16.12 4.01
CA ARG A 24 1.98 -16.94 3.07
C ARG A 24 3.34 -16.30 2.85
N ILE A 25 4.37 -17.11 2.69
CA ILE A 25 5.72 -16.68 2.39
C ILE A 25 5.97 -16.94 0.92
N ILE A 26 6.29 -15.90 0.15
CA ILE A 26 6.62 -15.99 -1.27
C ILE A 26 8.00 -15.36 -1.43
N GLY A 27 8.99 -16.16 -1.83
CA GLY A 27 10.35 -15.68 -2.09
C GLY A 27 11.07 -15.19 -0.84
N GLY A 28 10.73 -15.75 0.33
CA GLY A 28 11.25 -15.31 1.63
C GLY A 28 10.50 -14.12 2.26
N ARG A 29 9.55 -13.51 1.55
CA ARG A 29 8.77 -12.37 2.04
C ARG A 29 7.38 -12.79 2.48
N ARG A 30 6.84 -12.14 3.52
CA ARG A 30 5.54 -12.47 4.12
C ARG A 30 4.42 -11.69 3.43
N PHE A 31 3.31 -12.34 3.11
CA PHE A 31 2.12 -11.75 2.49
C PHE A 31 0.86 -12.19 3.23
N HIS A 32 -0.21 -11.41 3.11
CA HIS A 32 -1.54 -11.80 3.58
C HIS A 32 -2.07 -12.99 2.77
N ASN A 33 -2.70 -13.94 3.46
CA ASN A 33 -3.34 -15.12 2.85
C ASN A 33 -4.87 -14.98 2.71
N LEU A 34 -5.42 -13.83 3.11
CA LEU A 34 -6.85 -13.56 3.06
C LEU A 34 -7.25 -13.06 1.66
N SER A 35 -8.30 -13.67 1.09
CA SER A 35 -8.84 -13.25 -0.22
C SER A 35 -9.45 -11.85 -0.20
N ASN A 36 -9.84 -11.36 0.97
CA ASN A 36 -10.38 -10.02 1.20
C ASN A 36 -9.34 -9.04 1.75
N SER A 37 -8.03 -9.32 1.63
CA SER A 37 -7.00 -8.35 1.99
C SER A 37 -7.07 -7.15 1.05
N GLU A 38 -7.23 -5.95 1.60
CA GLU A 38 -7.20 -4.70 0.83
C GLU A 38 -5.81 -4.41 0.26
N TYR A 39 -4.77 -5.00 0.86
CA TYR A 39 -3.39 -4.80 0.49
C TYR A 39 -2.77 -6.09 -0.08
N LEU A 40 -2.19 -5.99 -1.28
CA LEU A 40 -1.64 -7.12 -2.04
C LEU A 40 -0.12 -7.29 -1.88
N GLY A 41 0.57 -6.27 -1.32
CA GLY A 41 2.02 -6.27 -1.13
C GLY A 41 2.47 -7.17 0.01
N ALA A 42 3.79 -7.18 0.23
CA ALA A 42 4.35 -7.88 1.38
C ALA A 42 3.96 -7.18 2.70
N ASN A 43 4.15 -7.84 3.83
CA ASN A 43 3.92 -7.29 5.16
C ASN A 43 5.21 -7.43 5.97
N ASP A 44 6.26 -6.76 5.47
CA ASP A 44 7.60 -6.66 6.02
C ASP A 44 8.09 -5.20 6.00
N ASP A 45 9.17 -4.92 6.73
CA ASP A 45 9.68 -3.55 6.88
C ASP A 45 10.17 -2.95 5.56
N GLU A 46 10.68 -3.78 4.65
CA GLU A 46 11.12 -3.33 3.32
C GLU A 46 9.94 -2.81 2.48
N GLU A 47 8.77 -3.43 2.59
CA GLU A 47 7.54 -2.93 1.98
C GLU A 47 7.12 -1.58 2.58
N VAL A 48 7.18 -1.45 3.90
CA VAL A 48 6.86 -0.20 4.59
C VAL A 48 7.78 0.94 4.10
N ASP A 49 9.08 0.68 4.03
CA ASP A 49 10.07 1.61 3.50
C ASP A 49 9.82 1.96 2.03
N ARG A 50 9.32 1.02 1.22
CA ARG A 50 8.92 1.29 -0.16
C ARG A 50 7.74 2.26 -0.17
N LEU A 51 6.67 1.98 0.57
CA LEU A 51 5.47 2.82 0.61
C LEU A 51 5.77 4.25 1.07
N ILE A 52 6.62 4.41 2.09
CA ILE A 52 7.05 5.73 2.58
C ILE A 52 7.78 6.50 1.48
N ARG A 53 8.75 5.86 0.80
CA ARG A 53 9.48 6.51 -0.30
C ARG A 53 8.57 6.91 -1.46
N TYR A 54 7.60 6.06 -1.81
CA TYR A 54 6.60 6.41 -2.83
C TYR A 54 5.72 7.58 -2.40
N HIS A 55 5.27 7.58 -1.14
CA HIS A 55 4.49 8.68 -0.58
C HIS A 55 5.23 10.02 -0.68
N ASP A 56 6.50 10.04 -0.24
CA ASP A 56 7.32 11.24 -0.26
C ASP A 56 7.61 11.72 -1.68
N ALA A 57 7.92 10.79 -2.60
CA ALA A 57 8.15 11.13 -4.00
C ALA A 57 6.90 11.72 -4.67
N ILE A 58 5.73 11.13 -4.45
CA ILE A 58 4.47 11.65 -5.01
C ILE A 58 4.16 13.03 -4.42
N LYS A 59 4.34 13.19 -3.10
CA LYS A 59 4.13 14.48 -2.43
C LYS A 59 5.03 15.57 -3.01
N GLU A 60 6.30 15.26 -3.26
CA GLU A 60 7.25 16.22 -3.83
C GLU A 60 6.88 16.56 -5.28
N ILE A 61 6.56 15.57 -6.11
CA ILE A 61 6.18 15.78 -7.51
C ILE A 61 4.91 16.64 -7.62
N TRP A 62 3.92 16.40 -6.76
CA TRP A 62 2.67 17.16 -6.78
C TRP A 62 2.74 18.48 -6.00
N GLY A 63 3.74 18.71 -5.15
CA GLY A 63 3.79 19.87 -4.26
C GLY A 63 2.77 19.81 -3.11
N GLY A 64 2.22 18.63 -2.84
CA GLY A 64 1.17 18.40 -1.84
C GLY A 64 0.46 17.06 -2.03
N LEU A 65 -0.14 16.54 -0.95
CA LEU A 65 -0.89 15.27 -0.98
C LEU A 65 -2.34 15.44 -1.44
N PHE A 66 -2.85 16.67 -1.34
CA PHE A 66 -4.21 17.01 -1.69
C PHE A 66 -4.22 18.45 -2.19
N HIS A 67 -4.80 18.64 -3.38
CA HIS A 67 -5.12 19.96 -3.89
C HIS A 67 -6.62 20.16 -3.75
N SER A 68 -7.01 21.19 -3.00
CA SER A 68 -8.42 21.43 -2.79
C SER A 68 -9.05 21.99 -4.08
N PRO A 69 -10.15 21.40 -4.60
CA PRO A 69 -10.80 21.92 -5.80
C PRO A 69 -11.40 23.32 -5.58
N ILE A 70 -11.48 23.78 -4.32
CA ILE A 70 -11.93 25.12 -3.95
C ILE A 70 -10.77 26.08 -3.63
N GLU A 71 -9.52 25.68 -3.79
CA GLU A 71 -8.35 26.48 -3.41
C GLU A 71 -8.32 27.86 -4.08
N GLU A 72 -8.61 27.91 -5.37
CA GLU A 72 -8.71 29.19 -6.08
C GLU A 72 -9.88 30.05 -5.58
N LYS A 73 -11.01 29.44 -5.22
CA LYS A 73 -12.18 30.15 -4.66
C LYS A 73 -11.85 30.72 -3.28
N LEU A 74 -11.15 29.96 -2.43
CA LEU A 74 -10.67 30.42 -1.13
C LEU A 74 -9.72 31.61 -1.31
N ARG A 75 -8.77 31.52 -2.24
CA ARG A 75 -7.82 32.60 -2.55
C ARG A 75 -8.49 33.87 -3.10
N LYS A 76 -9.65 33.75 -3.77
CA LYS A 76 -10.49 34.86 -4.23
C LYS A 76 -11.43 35.43 -3.15
N GLY A 77 -11.42 34.89 -1.93
CA GLY A 77 -12.21 35.40 -0.81
C GLY A 77 -13.58 34.73 -0.64
N ALA A 78 -13.67 33.41 -0.82
CA ALA A 78 -14.91 32.66 -0.55
C ALA A 78 -15.34 32.73 0.93
N ARG A 79 -16.65 32.73 1.17
CA ARG A 79 -17.22 32.61 2.53
C ARG A 79 -17.11 31.17 3.01
N VAL A 80 -16.41 30.97 4.13
CA VAL A 80 -16.21 29.66 4.76
C VAL A 80 -17.14 29.54 5.96
N ILE A 81 -17.79 28.39 6.11
CA ILE A 81 -18.53 28.01 7.31
C ILE A 81 -17.71 26.91 7.98
N ASP A 82 -17.29 27.16 9.21
CA ASP A 82 -16.61 26.16 10.05
C ASP A 82 -17.68 25.36 10.79
N LEU A 83 -17.72 24.05 10.52
CA LEU A 83 -18.57 23.08 11.21
C LEU A 83 -17.64 22.16 11.98
N GLY A 84 -17.43 22.47 13.26
CA GLY A 84 -16.59 21.69 14.17
C GLY A 84 -17.11 20.29 14.44
#